data_AF-A0A1F0CH39-F1
#
_entry.id   AF-A0A1F0CH39-F1
#
_cell.length_a   1.000
_cell.length_b   1.000
_cell.length_c   1.000
_cell.angle_alpha   90.00
_cell.angle_beta   90.00
_cell.angle_gamma   90.00
#
_symmetry.space_group_name_H-M   'P 1'
#
loop_
_entity.id
_entity.type
_entity.pdbx_description
1 polymer ?
#
loop_
_entity_poly.entity_id
_entity_poly.type
_entity_poly.pdbx_seq_one_letter_code
_entity_poly.pdbx_strand_id
1 'polypeptide(L)' 'MKKKLNKILIDKGMSKKELSEKTGISYNTIMNIGKRDISFNKMKKIADVLDISLNEFR' A
#
# COMPACT_ATOMS: atom_id res chain seq x y z
N MET A 1 -3.11 10.08 0.84
CA MET A 1 -2.62 8.68 0.76
C MET A 1 -2.60 7.89 2.09
N LYS A 2 -1.79 8.24 3.10
CA LYS A 2 -1.59 7.35 4.29
C LYS A 2 -2.88 6.94 5.03
N LYS A 3 -3.82 7.87 5.23
CA LYS A 3 -5.11 7.58 5.91
C LYS A 3 -6.00 6.64 5.08
N LYS A 4 -6.03 6.80 3.75
CA LYS A 4 -6.78 5.92 2.84
C LYS A 4 -6.20 4.51 2.84
N LEU A 5 -4.87 4.36 2.71
CA LEU A 5 -4.24 3.03 2.75
C LEU A 5 -4.57 2.30 4.06
N ASN A 6 -4.47 2.99 5.21
CA ASN A 6 -4.83 2.38 6.49
C ASN A 6 -6.30 1.91 6.52
N LYS A 7 -7.24 2.68 5.96
CA LYS A 7 -8.64 2.25 5.88
C LYS A 7 -8.80 1.00 5.02
N ILE A 8 -8.23 1.00 3.80
CA ILE A 8 -8.27 -0.15 2.89
C ILE A 8 -7.68 -1.40 3.55
N LEU A 9 -6.58 -1.24 4.28
CA LEU A 9 -5.95 -2.32 5.05
C LEU A 9 -6.86 -2.86 6.14
N ILE A 10 -7.56 -1.98 6.87
CA ILE A 10 -8.54 -2.39 7.89
C ILE A 10 -9.73 -3.10 7.25
N ASP A 11 -10.30 -2.55 6.17
CA ASP A 11 -11.43 -3.16 5.45
C ASP A 11 -11.08 -4.54 4.89
N LYS A 12 -9.83 -4.75 4.46
CA LYS A 12 -9.33 -6.05 3.98
C LYS A 12 -8.78 -6.96 5.08
N GLY A 13 -8.80 -6.52 6.34
CA GLY A 13 -8.21 -7.27 7.46
C GLY A 13 -6.71 -7.56 7.29
N MET A 14 -6.00 -6.72 6.54
CA MET A 14 -4.59 -6.91 6.20
C MET A 14 -3.70 -5.96 7.00
N SER A 15 -2.64 -6.49 7.60
CA SER A 15 -1.63 -5.68 8.27
C SER A 15 -0.61 -5.08 7.28
N LYS A 16 0.05 -3.99 7.66
CA LYS A 16 1.15 -3.42 6.86
C LYS A 16 2.33 -4.38 6.69
N LYS A 17 2.50 -5.31 7.63
CA LYS A 17 3.52 -6.35 7.58
C LYS A 17 3.17 -7.38 6.50
N GLU A 18 1.94 -7.86 6.47
CA GLU A 18 1.47 -8.76 5.41
C GLU A 18 1.49 -8.09 4.05
N LEU A 19 1.11 -6.81 3.96
CA LEU A 19 1.23 -6.06 2.71
C LEU A 19 2.70 -5.99 2.25
N SER A 20 3.64 -5.79 3.19
CA SER A 20 5.07 -5.76 2.91
C SER A 20 5.57 -7.10 2.36
N GLU A 21 5.18 -8.21 3.01
CA GLU A 21 5.52 -9.57 2.59
C GLU A 21 4.93 -9.93 1.22
N LYS A 22 3.64 -9.66 1.00
CA LYS A 22 2.94 -9.96 -0.27
C LYS A 22 3.45 -9.11 -1.44
N THR A 23 3.79 -7.83 -1.19
CA THR A 23 4.27 -6.93 -2.25
C THR A 23 5.78 -7.02 -2.49
N GLY A 24 6.52 -7.61 -1.54
CA GLY A 24 7.99 -7.57 -1.50
C GLY A 24 8.56 -6.17 -1.27
N ILE A 25 7.75 -5.22 -0.79
CA ILE A 25 8.18 -3.86 -0.49
C ILE A 25 8.54 -3.79 0.98
N SER A 26 9.66 -3.14 1.32
CA SER A 26 10.07 -3.02 2.71
C SER A 26 9.00 -2.35 3.58
N TYR A 27 8.80 -2.88 4.79
CA TYR A 27 7.83 -2.36 5.75
C TYR A 27 7.97 -0.86 5.98
N ASN A 28 9.22 -0.36 6.04
CA ASN A 28 9.50 1.06 6.20
C ASN A 28 9.00 1.91 5.01
N THR A 29 9.04 1.37 3.78
CA THR A 29 8.47 2.03 2.61
C THR A 29 6.95 2.11 2.72
N ILE A 30 6.28 1.04 3.13
CA ILE A 30 4.82 1.01 3.33
C ILE A 30 4.40 1.97 4.45
N MET A 31 5.15 2.01 5.56
CA MET A 31 4.88 2.90 6.68
C MET A 31 4.99 4.39 6.30
N ASN A 32 5.88 4.69 5.34
CA ASN A 32 6.11 6.03 4.80
C ASN A 32 5.33 6.32 3.51
N ILE A 33 4.37 5.47 3.13
CA ILE A 33 3.50 5.73 1.98
C ILE A 33 2.81 7.09 2.14
N GLY A 34 2.94 7.96 1.14
CA GLY A 34 2.40 9.32 1.18
C GLY A 34 3.21 10.36 1.97
N LYS A 35 4.36 9.99 2.56
CA LYS A 35 5.40 10.95 3.00
C LYS A 35 6.53 11.07 1.98
N ARG A 36 6.76 10.04 1.18
CA ARG A 36 7.74 10.02 0.09
C ARG A 36 7.04 9.58 -1.19
N ASP A 37 7.52 10.08 -2.31
CA ASP A 37 7.14 9.54 -3.62
C ASP A 37 7.58 8.09 -3.71
N ILE A 38 6.61 7.25 -4.04
CA ILE A 38 6.83 5.83 -4.28
C ILE A 38 6.76 5.63 -5.77
N SER A 39 7.72 4.86 -6.30
CA SER A 39 7.73 4.55 -7.72
C SER A 39 6.44 3.89 -8.15
N PHE A 40 5.98 4.23 -9.36
CA PHE A 40 4.76 3.69 -9.94
C PHE A 40 4.67 2.16 -9.86
N ASN A 41 5.78 1.46 -10.13
CA ASN A 41 5.85 -0.01 -10.00
C ASN A 41 5.52 -0.53 -8.60
N LYS A 42 5.99 0.15 -7.54
CA LYS A 42 5.67 -0.22 -6.16
C LYS A 42 4.21 0.06 -5.84
N MET A 43 3.68 1.19 -6.31
CA MET A 43 2.28 1.53 -6.13
C MET A 43 1.37 0.53 -6.85
N LYS A 44 1.74 0.09 -8.05
CA LYS A 44 1.06 -0.96 -8.81
C LYS A 44 1.02 -2.27 -8.05
N LYS A 45 2.16 -2.75 -7.53
CA LYS A 45 2.19 -3.98 -6.69
C LYS A 45 1.28 -3.89 -5.47
N ILE A 46 1.24 -2.74 -4.82
CA ILE A 46 0.36 -2.50 -3.67
C ILE A 46 -1.10 -2.55 -4.12
N ALA A 47 -1.43 -1.90 -5.23
CA ALA A 47 -2.77 -1.92 -5.82
C ALA A 47 -3.20 -3.34 -6.21
N ASP A 48 -2.31 -4.12 -6.84
CA ASP A 48 -2.55 -5.50 -7.25
C ASP A 48 -2.80 -6.41 -6.01
N VAL A 49 -1.98 -6.31 -4.96
CA VAL A 49 -2.16 -7.10 -3.72
C VAL A 49 -3.42 -6.69 -2.97
N LEU A 50 -3.73 -5.40 -2.99
CA LEU A 50 -4.93 -4.87 -2.38
C LEU A 50 -6.14 -4.99 -3.30
N ASP A 51 -6.03 -5.54 -4.51
CA ASP A 51 -7.11 -5.64 -5.49
C ASP A 51 -7.96 -4.35 -5.56
N ILE A 52 -7.28 -3.22 -5.72
CA ILE A 52 -7.88 -1.89 -5.85
C ILE A 52 -7.29 -1.14 -7.03
N SER A 53 -8.04 -0.16 -7.54
CA SER A 53 -7.53 0.73 -8.58
C SER A 53 -6.47 1.68 -8.02
N LEU A 54 -5.43 1.96 -8.81
CA LEU A 54 -4.44 3.00 -8.51
C LEU A 54 -5.08 4.38 -8.26
N ASN A 55 -6.25 4.64 -8.85
CA ASN A 55 -7.01 5.86 -8.66
C ASN A 55 -7.51 6.04 -7.22
N GLU A 56 -7.66 4.96 -6.44
CA GLU A 56 -8.02 5.05 -5.02
C GLU A 56 -6.93 5.74 -4.19
N PHE A 57 -5.67 5.66 -4.64
CA PHE A 57 -4.54 6.33 -4.00
C PHE A 57 -4.45 7.83 -4.29
N ARG A 58 -5.24 8.33 -5.26
CA ARG A 58 -5.27 9.74 -5.66
C ARG A 58 -5.84 10.64 -4.56
#